data_AF-A0A348VWL8-F1
#
_entry.id   AF-A0A348VWL8-F1
#
_cell.length_a   1.000
_cell.length_b   1.000
_cell.length_c   1.000
_cell.angle_alpha   90.00
_cell.angle_beta   90.00
_cell.angle_gamma   90.00
#
_symmetry.space_group_name_H-M   'P 1'
#
loop_
_entity.id
_entity.type
_entity.pdbx_description
1 polymer ?
#
loop_
_entity_poly.entity_id
_entity_poly.type
_entity_poly.pdbx_seq_one_letter_code
_entity_poly.pdbx_strand_id
1 'polypeptide(L)' 'MDSYIIRIYRREKEAPGSVVGTAERVGDEGKKAFKSLDELWDILNEPLPNMAPLPDRKESGRGAR' A
#
# COMPACT_ATOMS: atom_id res chain seq x y z
N MET A 1 -3.11 -0.58 14.01
CA MET A 1 -2.58 -1.90 13.60
C MET A 1 -3.08 -2.11 12.19
N ASP A 2 -2.16 -2.18 11.24
CA ASP A 2 -2.50 -2.21 9.82
C ASP A 2 -2.67 -3.67 9.35
N SER A 3 -3.63 -3.88 8.46
CA SER A 3 -3.90 -5.20 7.89
C SER A 3 -3.43 -5.26 6.45
N TYR A 4 -2.75 -6.34 6.08
CA TYR A 4 -2.22 -6.53 4.72
C TYR A 4 -2.63 -7.90 4.17
N ILE A 5 -2.92 -7.94 2.88
CA ILE A 5 -3.05 -9.17 2.10
C ILE A 5 -1.74 -9.37 1.34
N ILE A 6 -1.02 -10.44 1.67
CA ILE A 6 0.23 -10.81 0.99
C ILE A 6 -0.03 -12.03 0.12
N ARG A 7 0.22 -11.92 -1.18
CA ARG A 7 0.16 -13.03 -2.15
C ARG A 7 1.58 -13.37 -2.60
N ILE A 8 2.06 -14.58 -2.31
CA ILE A 8 3.35 -15.08 -2.77
C ILE A 8 3.13 -15.98 -3.98
N TYR A 9 3.77 -15.67 -5.10
CA TYR A 9 3.66 -16.41 -6.35
C TYR A 9 4.84 -17.35 -6.58
N ARG A 10 6.04 -16.90 -6.22
CA ARG A 10 7.26 -17.66 -6.37
C ARG A 10 8.09 -17.51 -5.11
N ARG A 11 8.65 -18.61 -4.63
CA ARG A 11 9.65 -18.64 -3.57
C ARG A 11 10.72 -19.64 -3.97
N GLU A 12 11.96 -19.18 -4.08
CA GLU A 12 13.07 -20.09 -4.37
C GLU A 12 13.49 -20.83 -3.11
N LYS A 13 13.67 -22.16 -3.22
CA LYS A 13 14.05 -23.01 -2.09
C LYS A 13 15.52 -22.80 -1.68
N GLU A 14 16.37 -22.52 -2.67
CA GLU A 14 17.82 -22.36 -2.51
C GLU A 14 18.21 -20.93 -2.10
N ALA A 15 17.35 -19.95 -2.39
CA ALA A 15 17.50 -18.55 -2.01
C ALA A 15 16.20 -18.05 -1.35
N PRO A 16 16.03 -18.25 -0.02
CA PRO A 16 14.77 -17.92 0.67
C PRO A 16 14.39 -16.42 0.63
N GLY A 17 15.38 -15.54 0.40
CA GLY A 17 15.17 -14.11 0.20
C GLY A 17 14.64 -13.74 -1.19
N SER A 18 14.74 -14.65 -2.16
CA SER A 18 14.18 -14.51 -3.50
C SER A 18 12.72 -14.96 -3.49
N VAL A 19 11.83 -13.98 -3.30
CA VAL A 19 10.39 -14.20 -3.20
C VAL A 19 9.67 -13.17 -4.06
N VAL A 20 8.84 -13.65 -5.00
CA VAL A 20 8.05 -12.78 -5.85
C VAL A 20 6.61 -12.84 -5.42
N GLY A 21 6.03 -11.68 -5.17
CA GLY A 21 4.68 -11.57 -4.66
C GLY A 21 4.15 -10.16 -4.76
N THR A 22 3.02 -9.95 -4.10
CA THR A 22 2.39 -8.65 -4.02
C THR A 22 1.79 -8.44 -2.64
N ALA A 23 1.87 -7.21 -2.14
CA ALA A 23 1.29 -6.76 -0.89
C ALA A 23 0.23 -5.69 -1.17
N GLU A 24 -0.89 -5.81 -0.49
CA GLU A 24 -2.04 -4.91 -0.58
C GLU A 24 -2.44 -4.55 0.85
N ARG A 25 -2.53 -3.26 1.16
CA ARG A 25 -3.04 -2.82 2.46
C ARG A 25 -4.57 -2.84 2.44
N VAL A 26 -5.17 -3.44 3.45
CA VAL A 26 -6.63 -3.50 3.59
C VAL A 26 -7.17 -2.09 3.81
N GLY A 27 -8.04 -1.64 2.91
CA GLY A 27 -8.64 -0.30 2.97
C GLY A 27 -8.00 0.72 2.03
N ASP A 28 -6.90 0.38 1.36
CA ASP A 28 -6.27 1.21 0.32
C ASP A 28 -6.63 0.72 -1.09
N GLU A 29 -6.76 1.65 -2.03
CA GLU A 29 -6.81 1.33 -3.45
C GLU A 29 -5.37 1.20 -4.00
N GLY A 30 -4.72 0.06 -3.75
CA GLY A 30 -3.37 -0.15 -4.26
C GLY A 30 -2.73 -1.49 -3.94
N LYS A 31 -2.00 -2.03 -4.92
CA LYS A 31 -1.24 -3.28 -4.81
C LYS A 31 0.20 -3.06 -5.23
N LYS A 32 1.15 -3.35 -4.34
CA LYS A 32 2.59 -3.22 -4.60
C LYS A 32 3.19 -4.60 -4.86
N ALA A 33 4.00 -4.73 -5.91
CA ALA A 33 4.74 -5.95 -6.19
C ALA A 33 6.08 -5.93 -5.45
N PHE A 34 6.55 -7.10 -5.01
CA PHE A 34 7.86 -7.28 -4.42
C PHE A 34 8.56 -8.50 -5.05
N LYS A 35 9.89 -8.47 -5.08
CA LYS A 35 10.77 -9.53 -5.61
C LYS A 35 11.77 -10.06 -4.57
N SER A 36 11.79 -9.46 -3.38
CA SER A 36 12.59 -9.90 -2.25
C SER A 36 11.86 -9.69 -0.92
N LEU A 37 12.37 -10.32 0.14
CA LEU A 37 11.89 -10.08 1.50
C LEU A 37 12.19 -8.64 1.97
N ASP A 38 13.30 -8.04 1.52
CA ASP A 38 13.65 -6.67 1.84
C ASP A 38 12.64 -5.67 1.22
N GLU A 39 12.28 -5.87 -0.05
CA GLU A 39 11.24 -5.05 -0.71
C GLU A 39 9.88 -5.20 -0.01
N LEU A 40 9.53 -6.42 0.43
CA LEU A 40 8.32 -6.63 1.23
C LEU A 40 8.40 -5.88 2.57
N TRP A 41 9.55 -5.92 3.24
CA TRP A 41 9.76 -5.23 4.51
C TRP A 41 9.61 -3.72 4.36
N ASP A 42 10.16 -3.14 3.29
CA ASP A 42 10.01 -1.72 2.98
C ASP A 42 8.55 -1.35 2.78
N ILE A 43 7.78 -2.14 2.02
CA ILE A 43 6.33 -1.90 1.80
C ILE A 43 5.53 -1.93 3.11
N LEU A 44 5.89 -2.83 4.03
CA LEU A 44 5.19 -2.97 5.32
C LEU A 44 5.54 -1.84 6.30
N ASN A 45 6.70 -1.19 6.13
CA ASN A 45 7.15 -0.07 6.96
C ASN A 45 7.00 1.29 6.27
N GLU A 46 6.47 1.32 5.04
CA GLU A 46 6.18 2.58 4.37
C GLU A 46 5.22 3.39 5.25
N PRO A 47 5.60 4.62 5.64
CA PRO A 47 4.71 5.46 6.40
C PRO A 47 3.44 5.64 5.59
N LEU A 48 2.30 5.45 6.25
CA LEU A 48 0.99 5.84 5.74
C LEU A 48 1.17 7.17 5.01
N PRO A 49 0.76 7.31 3.74
CA PRO A 49 0.78 8.61 3.09
C PRO A 49 0.05 9.52 4.06
N ASN A 50 0.82 10.43 4.67
CA ASN A 50 0.33 11.39 5.65
C ASN A 50 -0.94 11.91 5.00
N MET A 51 -2.12 11.64 5.59
CA MET A 51 -3.38 12.08 4.99
C MET A 51 -3.20 13.56 4.76
N ALA A 52 -2.86 13.94 3.53
CA ALA A 52 -2.87 15.33 3.14
C ALA A 52 -4.30 15.70 3.45
N PRO A 53 -4.53 16.66 4.36
CA PRO A 53 -5.88 16.98 4.80
C PRO A 53 -6.72 17.07 3.54
N LEU A 54 -7.78 16.27 3.48
CA LEU A 54 -8.70 16.24 2.35
C LEU A 54 -8.91 17.70 1.96
N PRO A 55 -8.65 18.10 0.69
CA PRO A 55 -8.82 19.48 0.30
C PRO A 55 -10.21 19.87 0.76
N ASP A 56 -10.28 20.87 1.64
CA ASP A 56 -11.54 21.34 2.22
C ASP A 56 -12.54 21.35 1.09
N ARG A 57 -13.55 20.49 1.19
CA ARG A 57 -14.64 20.45 0.21
C ARG A 57 -15.26 21.82 0.33
N LYS A 58 -14.82 22.77 -0.50
CA LYS A 58 -15.37 24.12 -0.58
C LYS A 58 -16.85 23.88 -0.71
N GLU A 59 -17.59 24.16 0.36
CA GLU A 59 -19.03 24.25 0.28
C GLU A 59 -19.28 25.17 -0.90
N SER A 60 -19.88 24.61 -1.96
CA SER A 60 -20.45 25.39 -3.04
C SER A 60 -21.63 26.15 -2.41
N GLY A 61 -21.28 27.22 -1.73
CA GLY A 61 -22.19 28.21 -1.20
C GLY A 61 -22.88 28.87 -2.39
N ARG A 62 -24.20 28.89 -2.29
CA ARG A 62 -25.14 29.61 -3.12
C ARG A 62 -24.63 31.01 -3.50
N GLY A 63 -24.74 31.35 -4.78
CA GLY A 63 -25.15 32.67 -5.24
C GLY A 63 -26.22 32.42 -6.31
N ALA A 64 -27.51 32.58 -6.06
CA ALA A 64 -28.21 33.84 -5.84
C ALA A 64 -27.87 34.87 -6.93
N ARG A 65 -28.58 34.80 -8.06
CA ARG A 65 -29.09 35.92 -8.84
C ARG A 65 -30.20 35.43 -9.77
#